data_AF-A0A2N3AVC9-F1
#
_entry.id   AF-A0A2N3AVC9-F1
#
_cell.length_a   1.000
_cell.length_b   1.000
_cell.length_c   1.000
_cell.angle_alpha   90.00
_cell.angle_beta   90.00
_cell.angle_gamma   90.00
#
_symmetry.space_group_name_H-M   'P 1'
#
loop_
_entity.id
_entity.type
_entity.pdbx_description
1 polymer ?
#
loop_
_entity_poly.entity_id
_entity_poly.type
_entity_poly.pdbx_seq_one_letter_code
_entity_poly.pdbx_strand_id
1 'polypeptide(L)'
;MIRLFAALAPPDPICDRLEMVQQGLPGRLTPRENFHLTLAFFGEASEPQAADLHARLLALDGAAFDFWLDGVGAFGGTRPRLIHAIVRPEPALELLHQKTAQAGRDAGLRVEER
;
A
#
# COMPACT_ATOMS: atom_id res chain seq x y z
N MET A 1 -10.59 -10.02 -16.02
CA MET A 1 -9.49 -10.21 -15.06
C MET A 1 -9.34 -8.94 -14.26
N ILE A 2 -9.12 -9.06 -12.95
CA ILE A 2 -9.07 -7.94 -12.00
C ILE A 2 -7.63 -7.72 -11.60
N ARG A 3 -7.17 -6.48 -11.50
CA ARG A 3 -5.86 -6.17 -10.93
C ARG A 3 -5.99 -5.94 -9.44
N LEU A 4 -5.24 -6.69 -8.65
CA LEU A 4 -5.34 -6.67 -7.20
C LEU A 4 -4.06 -6.15 -6.54
N PHE A 5 -4.26 -5.44 -5.44
CA PHE A 5 -3.25 -5.09 -4.46
C PHE A 5 -3.95 -5.00 -3.10
N ALA A 6 -3.18 -5.14 -2.02
CA ALA A 6 -3.64 -4.91 -0.65
C ALA A 6 -2.94 -3.67 -0.09
N ALA A 7 -3.66 -2.87 0.70
CA ALA A 7 -3.17 -1.62 1.24
C ALA A 7 -3.87 -1.24 2.55
N LEU A 8 -3.25 -0.34 3.31
CA LEU A 8 -3.88 0.34 4.45
C LEU A 8 -4.40 1.71 4.02
N ALA A 9 -5.62 2.03 4.43
CA ALA A 9 -6.18 3.37 4.30
C ALA A 9 -5.68 4.25 5.47
N PRO A 10 -5.05 5.40 5.20
CA PRO A 10 -4.69 6.33 6.25
C PRO A 10 -5.93 6.93 6.91
N PRO A 11 -5.89 7.22 8.22
CA PRO A 11 -6.96 7.97 8.89
C PRO A 11 -7.17 9.37 8.29
N ASP A 12 -8.38 9.91 8.42
CA ASP A 12 -8.74 11.23 7.88
C ASP A 12 -7.77 12.36 8.25
N PRO A 13 -7.29 12.49 9.51
CA PRO A 13 -6.31 13.53 9.86
C PRO A 13 -4.99 13.42 9.09
N ILE A 14 -4.59 12.20 8.71
CA ILE A 14 -3.39 11.96 7.90
C ILE A 14 -3.67 12.33 6.45
N CYS A 15 -4.84 11.96 5.92
CA CYS A 15 -5.27 12.37 4.57
C CYS A 15 -5.30 13.89 4.42
N ASP A 16 -5.88 14.63 5.39
CA ASP A 16 -5.91 16.10 5.38
C ASP A 16 -4.48 16.68 5.26
N ARG A 17 -3.55 16.12 6.04
CA ARG A 17 -2.16 16.56 6.03
C ARG A 17 -1.47 16.25 4.69
N LEU A 18 -1.73 15.08 4.11
CA LEU A 18 -1.20 14.69 2.81
C LEU A 18 -1.74 15.59 1.70
N GLU A 19 -3.03 15.97 1.73
CA GLU A 19 -3.62 16.93 0.80
C GLU A 19 -2.90 18.27 0.84
N MET A 20 -2.63 18.80 2.04
CA MET A 20 -1.88 20.05 2.20
C MET A 20 -0.46 19.94 1.66
N VAL A 21 0.25 18.83 1.94
CA VAL A 21 1.64 18.63 1.49
C VAL A 21 1.71 18.55 -0.04
N GLN A 22 0.79 17.84 -0.70
CA GLN A 22 0.85 17.68 -2.16
C GLN A 22 0.59 18.97 -2.94
N GLN A 23 -0.11 19.97 -2.38
CA GLN A 23 -0.29 21.28 -3.03
C GLN A 23 1.05 21.99 -3.29
N GLY A 24 2.07 21.71 -2.47
CA GLY A 24 3.41 22.27 -2.63
C GLY A 24 4.32 21.48 -3.57
N LEU A 25 3.85 20.37 -4.15
CA LEU A 25 4.65 19.45 -4.95
C LEU A 25 4.29 19.52 -6.44
N PRO A 26 5.26 19.30 -7.34
CA PRO A 26 4.99 19.28 -8.77
C PRO A 26 4.24 18.02 -9.20
N GLY A 27 3.48 18.13 -10.28
CA GLY A 27 2.81 17.00 -10.93
C GLY A 27 1.31 16.96 -10.68
N ARG A 28 0.70 15.83 -11.04
CA ARG A 28 -0.74 15.63 -10.85
C ARG A 28 -1.03 15.24 -9.41
N LEU A 29 -1.89 16.00 -8.75
CA LEU A 29 -2.36 15.70 -7.41
C LEU A 29 -3.11 14.36 -7.38
N THR A 30 -2.90 13.62 -6.30
CA THR A 30 -3.62 12.37 -6.04
C THR A 30 -4.92 12.70 -5.31
N PRO A 31 -6.08 12.23 -5.80
CA PRO A 31 -7.35 12.37 -5.09
C PRO A 31 -7.28 11.72 -3.70
N ARG A 32 -7.96 12.31 -2.72
CA ARG A 32 -7.97 11.86 -1.32
C ARG A 32 -8.32 10.38 -1.18
N GLU A 33 -9.33 9.92 -1.91
CA GLU A 33 -9.82 8.55 -1.92
C GLU A 33 -8.78 7.53 -2.41
N ASN A 34 -7.73 8.00 -3.09
CA ASN A 34 -6.64 7.18 -3.57
C ASN A 34 -5.42 7.20 -2.64
N PHE A 35 -5.46 7.86 -1.48
CA PHE A 35 -4.38 7.74 -0.51
C PHE A 35 -4.41 6.38 0.16
N HIS A 36 -3.30 5.65 0.02
CA HIS A 36 -3.13 4.34 0.61
C HIS A 36 -1.65 4.04 0.83
N LEU A 37 -1.37 3.19 1.81
CA LEU A 37 -0.07 2.56 1.99
C LEU A 37 -0.14 1.15 1.42
N THR A 38 0.47 0.92 0.27
CA THR A 38 0.45 -0.41 -0.36
C THR A 38 1.26 -1.40 0.46
N LEU A 39 0.64 -2.55 0.74
CA LEU A 39 1.28 -3.70 1.37
C LEU A 39 1.77 -4.69 0.32
N ALA A 40 0.97 -5.07 -0.67
CA ALA A 40 1.43 -6.01 -1.70
C ALA A 40 0.69 -5.82 -3.02
N PHE A 41 1.39 -5.98 -4.13
CA PHE A 41 0.81 -6.02 -5.48
C PHE A 41 0.69 -7.48 -5.95
N PHE A 42 -0.48 -7.87 -6.44
CA PHE A 42 -0.77 -9.25 -6.86
C PHE A 42 -0.98 -9.42 -8.38
N GLY A 43 -0.90 -8.33 -9.14
CA GLY A 43 -1.09 -8.35 -10.58
C GLY A 43 -2.52 -8.73 -10.98
N GLU A 44 -2.64 -9.49 -12.06
CA GLU A 44 -3.93 -9.97 -12.58
C GLU A 44 -4.41 -11.22 -11.82
N ALA A 45 -5.69 -11.23 -11.48
CA ALA A 45 -6.37 -12.30 -10.77
C ALA A 45 -7.72 -12.64 -11.42
N SER A 46 -8.10 -13.91 -11.30
CA SER A 46 -9.47 -14.37 -11.52
C SER A 46 -10.35 -14.08 -10.29
N GLU A 47 -11.67 -14.04 -10.47
CA GLU A 47 -12.62 -13.84 -9.36
C GLU A 47 -12.48 -14.88 -8.24
N PRO A 48 -12.29 -16.20 -8.52
CA PRO A 48 -12.03 -17.18 -7.46
C PRO A 48 -10.75 -16.89 -6.67
N GLN A 49 -9.66 -16.47 -7.33
CA GLN A 49 -8.43 -16.10 -6.63
C GLN A 49 -8.62 -14.83 -5.78
N ALA A 50 -9.42 -13.87 -6.26
CA ALA A 50 -9.77 -12.67 -5.50
C ALA A 50 -10.55 -13.02 -4.23
N ALA A 51 -11.52 -13.94 -4.33
CA ALA A 51 -12.30 -14.40 -3.18
C ALA A 51 -11.43 -15.17 -2.17
N ASP A 52 -10.52 -16.03 -2.63
CA ASP A 52 -9.60 -16.75 -1.74
C ASP A 52 -8.62 -15.81 -1.05
N LEU A 53 -8.05 -14.84 -1.78
CA LEU A 53 -7.23 -13.78 -1.19
C LEU A 53 -8.00 -13.02 -0.11
N HIS A 54 -9.24 -12.62 -0.38
CA HIS A 54 -10.08 -11.90 0.58
C HIS A 54 -10.29 -12.70 1.87
N ALA A 55 -10.63 -13.99 1.77
CA ALA A 55 -10.81 -14.86 2.93
C ALA A 55 -9.52 -14.99 3.76
N ARG A 56 -8.37 -15.11 3.10
CA ARG A 56 -7.06 -15.21 3.77
C ARG A 56 -6.67 -13.91 4.46
N LEU A 57 -6.91 -12.76 3.84
CA LEU A 57 -6.63 -11.46 4.44
C LEU A 57 -7.50 -11.24 5.69
N LEU A 58 -8.77 -11.67 5.69
CA LEU A 58 -9.65 -11.60 6.86
C LEU A 58 -9.19 -12.49 8.02
N ALA A 59 -8.47 -13.57 7.72
CA ALA A 59 -7.92 -14.48 8.74
C ALA A 59 -6.59 -13.98 9.32
N LEU A 60 -6.00 -12.90 8.80
CA LEU A 60 -4.77 -12.34 9.34
C LEU A 60 -5.01 -11.74 10.73
N ASP A 61 -4.12 -12.08 11.64
CA ASP A 61 -4.08 -11.58 13.00
C ASP A 61 -2.85 -10.69 13.24
N GLY A 62 -2.97 -9.80 14.23
CA GLY A 62 -1.88 -8.91 14.62
C GLY A 62 -2.31 -7.96 15.73
N ALA A 63 -1.34 -7.52 16.52
CA ALA A 63 -1.56 -6.39 17.43
C ALA A 63 -1.66 -5.09 16.62
N ALA A 64 -2.49 -4.16 17.10
CA ALA A 64 -2.45 -2.80 16.59
C ALA A 64 -1.05 -2.19 16.85
N PHE A 65 -0.58 -1.36 15.92
CA PHE A 65 0.71 -0.70 16.01
C PHE A 65 0.62 0.69 15.39
N ASP A 66 1.52 1.56 15.81
CA ASP A 66 1.70 2.88 15.22
C ASP A 66 2.84 2.84 14.19
N PHE A 67 2.75 3.68 13.17
CA PHE A 67 3.84 3.94 12.24
C PHE A 67 3.84 5.42 11.86
N TRP A 68 4.95 5.89 11.29
CA TRP A 68 5.15 7.31 11.00
C TRP A 68 5.47 7.55 9.54
N LEU A 69 4.85 8.57 8.97
CA LEU A 69 5.26 9.17 7.71
C LEU A 69 6.26 10.29 8.00
N ASP A 70 7.42 10.26 7.35
CA ASP A 70 8.48 11.24 7.56
C ASP A 70 9.21 11.58 6.26
N GLY A 71 8.87 12.75 5.74
CA GLY A 71 9.45 13.25 4.50
C GLY A 71 8.76 12.75 3.23
N VAL A 72 9.36 13.13 2.11
CA VAL A 72 8.84 12.90 0.77
C VAL A 72 9.95 12.32 -0.09
N GLY A 73 9.66 11.22 -0.77
CA GLY A 73 10.56 10.53 -1.69
C GLY A 73 10.03 10.57 -3.11
N ALA A 74 10.84 10.11 -4.06
CA ALA A 74 10.41 9.98 -5.45
C ALA A 74 10.97 8.72 -6.11
N PHE A 75 10.12 8.03 -6.87
CA PHE A 75 10.51 6.94 -7.75
C PHE A 75 10.87 7.48 -9.14
N GLY A 76 11.86 6.86 -9.79
CA GLY A 76 12.29 7.22 -11.16
C GLY A 76 13.69 7.83 -11.28
N GLY A 77 14.44 7.94 -10.17
CA GLY A 77 15.83 8.40 -10.16
C GLY A 77 15.97 9.85 -10.65
N THR A 78 16.82 10.08 -11.65
CA THR A 78 17.10 11.44 -12.19
C THR A 78 15.91 12.09 -12.88
N ARG A 79 14.88 11.32 -13.26
CA ARG A 79 13.60 11.81 -13.79
C ARG A 79 12.46 11.26 -12.94
N PRO A 80 12.08 11.95 -11.85
CA PRO A 80 11.05 11.46 -10.94
C PRO A 80 9.71 11.32 -11.66
N ARG A 81 9.06 10.17 -11.50
CA ARG A 81 7.77 9.84 -12.11
C ARG A 81 6.63 9.78 -11.11
N LEU A 82 6.96 9.54 -9.84
CA LEU A 82 5.99 9.42 -8.76
C LEU A 82 6.63 9.96 -7.49
N ILE A 83 5.96 10.92 -6.85
CA ILE A 83 6.32 11.38 -5.51
C ILE A 83 5.48 10.61 -4.50
N HIS A 84 6.07 10.22 -3.37
CA HIS A 84 5.40 9.47 -2.32
C HIS A 84 5.82 9.97 -0.93
N ALA A 85 4.95 9.77 0.06
CA ALA A 85 5.34 9.91 1.46
C ALA A 85 6.30 8.76 1.84
N ILE A 86 7.32 9.06 2.64
CA ILE A 86 8.25 8.06 3.15
C ILE A 86 7.70 7.51 4.47
N VAL A 87 7.66 6.20 4.60
CA VAL A 87 7.34 5.52 5.87
C VAL A 87 8.63 5.29 6.63
N ARG A 88 8.68 5.64 7.91
CA ARG A 88 9.81 5.26 8.77
C ARG A 88 9.84 3.74 8.95
N PRO A 89 11.03 3.11 9.02
CA PRO A 89 11.13 1.68 9.30
C PRO A 89 10.34 1.30 10.56
N GLU A 90 9.39 0.38 10.41
CA GLU A 90 8.54 -0.11 11.48
C GLU A 90 8.40 -1.63 11.35
N PRO A 91 8.98 -2.43 12.28
CA PRO A 91 8.94 -3.90 12.20
C PRO A 91 7.54 -4.51 12.11
N ALA A 92 6.55 -3.92 12.78
CA ALA A 92 5.18 -4.44 12.73
C ALA A 92 4.54 -4.26 11.35
N LEU A 93 4.85 -3.16 10.67
CA LEU A 93 4.40 -2.91 9.30
C LEU A 93 5.08 -3.86 8.30
N GLU A 94 6.38 -4.10 8.46
CA GLU A 94 7.14 -5.05 7.64
C GLU A 94 6.59 -6.49 7.80
N LEU A 95 6.27 -6.90 9.04
CA LEU A 95 5.61 -8.18 9.28
C LEU A 95 4.24 -8.27 8.61
N LEU A 96 3.45 -7.19 8.65
CA LEU A 96 2.15 -7.13 7.98
C LEU A 96 2.29 -7.22 6.46
N HIS A 97 3.28 -6.55 5.87
CA HIS A 97 3.65 -6.69 4.46
C HIS A 97 3.92 -8.16 4.11
N GLN A 98 4.77 -8.84 4.89
CA GLN A 98 5.15 -10.24 4.66
C GLN A 98 3.96 -11.20 4.77
N LYS A 99 3.13 -11.05 5.81
CA LYS A 99 1.89 -11.83 5.99
C LYS A 99 0.92 -11.63 4.81
N THR A 100 0.76 -10.39 4.36
CA THR A 100 -0.11 -10.03 3.22
C THR A 100 0.39 -10.64 1.91
N ALA A 101 1.69 -10.57 1.66
CA ALA A 101 2.32 -11.19 0.50
C ALA A 101 2.17 -12.73 0.53
N GLN A 102 2.31 -13.35 1.70
CA GLN A 102 2.11 -14.78 1.87
C GLN A 102 0.67 -15.21 1.59
N ALA A 103 -0.32 -14.46 2.10
CA ALA A 103 -1.73 -14.71 1.81
C ALA A 103 -2.03 -14.72 0.31
N GLY A 104 -1.42 -13.81 -0.46
CA GLY A 104 -1.51 -13.81 -1.92
C GLY A 104 -0.87 -15.04 -2.57
N ARG A 105 0.32 -15.44 -2.13
CA ARG A 105 0.98 -16.66 -2.63
C ARG A 105 0.14 -17.90 -2.36
N ASP A 106 -0.46 -18.00 -1.18
CA ASP A 106 -1.31 -19.14 -0.82
C ASP A 106 -2.64 -19.15 -1.60
N ALA A 107 -3.10 -17.99 -2.07
CA ALA A 107 -4.22 -17.85 -3.02
C ALA A 107 -3.83 -18.13 -4.49
N GLY A 108 -2.59 -18.59 -4.72
CA GLY A 108 -2.08 -18.87 -6.06
C GLY A 108 -1.80 -17.62 -6.90
N LEU A 109 -1.63 -16.45 -6.26
CA LEU A 109 -1.26 -15.20 -6.92
C LEU A 109 0.26 -15.01 -6.91
N ARG A 110 0.77 -14.29 -7.91
CA ARG A 110 2.16 -13.83 -7.94
C ARG A 110 2.25 -12.50 -7.19
N VAL A 111 3.28 -12.33 -6.37
CA VAL A 111 3.57 -11.05 -5.74
C VAL A 111 4.56 -10.28 -6.61
N GLU A 112 4.21 -9.07 -7.02
CA GLU A 112 5.09 -8.19 -7.82
C GLU A 112 5.99 -7.36 -6.90
N GLU A 113 7.27 -7.20 -7.28
CA GLU A 113 8.17 -6.20 -6.70
C GLU A 113 7.97 -4.86 -7.43
N ARG A 114 7.84 -3.75 -6.68
CA ARG A 114 7.63 -2.40 -7.22
C ARG A 114 8.46 -1.34 -6.53
#